data_AF-A0A1U8PXE3-F1
#
_entry.id   AF-A0A1U8PXE3-F1
#
_cell.length_a   1.000
_cell.length_b   1.000
_cell.length_c   1.000
_cell.angle_alpha   90.00
_cell.angle_beta   90.00
_cell.angle_gamma   90.00
#
_symmetry.space_group_name_H-M   'P 1'
#
loop_
_entity.id
_entity.type
_entity.pdbx_description
1 polymer ?
#
loop_
_entity_poly.entity_id
_entity_poly.type
_entity_poly.pdbx_seq_one_letter_code
_entity_poly.pdbx_strand_id
1 'polypeptide(L)'
;MPREDDETELRHSVGVIGGLKKQLEAVVAANETLMKENQELKQEVGRLRAQISAAQISSLKAHDNERKSLLWKKLHSNPDDRNTGSSGFVDSENGYPKPSFHELAMRKDRQLEAPKPPPPSSRSHQKEVTENKAKIPALAPAPPPLPTKLLAGSRSVRRVPEVGELYRSLTRKDANIENKSNMTTTPLLAFTRNMIGEIENRSTYVSAIKSDVEKQKEFINFLISEVQSATFKDITDVEGFVKWLDGELSSLVDERAVLKHFPHWPERKADAMREAAFSYRDLKNLEAEVTSFKVNPKESFNSELKKMQALQDRLEQSVNNIERVRESSGKRYRELQIPWEWMLDTGFIGQMKFSSLKLAQEYMKRTAKELQSN
;
A
#
# COMPACT_ATOMS: atom_id res chain seq x y z
N MET A 1 38.23 -70.62 -16.64
CA MET A 1 37.54 -69.70 -17.56
C MET A 1 36.39 -69.05 -16.79
N PRO A 2 36.39 -67.72 -16.58
CA PRO A 2 35.21 -67.00 -16.09
C PRO A 2 34.75 -66.02 -17.18
N ARG A 3 33.68 -66.34 -17.91
CA ARG A 3 33.09 -65.45 -18.93
C ARG A 3 31.56 -65.45 -18.94
N GLU A 4 30.91 -66.29 -18.13
CA GLU A 4 29.45 -66.46 -18.18
C GLU A 4 28.72 -65.53 -17.20
N ASP A 5 29.36 -65.15 -16.08
CA ASP A 5 28.78 -64.23 -15.10
C ASP A 5 28.63 -62.80 -15.69
N ASP A 6 29.62 -62.33 -16.45
CA ASP A 6 29.62 -61.00 -17.09
C ASP A 6 28.48 -60.82 -18.12
N GLU A 7 28.07 -61.87 -18.83
CA GLU A 7 26.97 -61.78 -19.81
C GLU A 7 25.60 -61.65 -19.16
N THR A 8 25.39 -62.27 -18.00
CA THR A 8 24.11 -62.21 -17.28
C THR A 8 23.88 -60.85 -16.63
N GLU A 9 24.94 -60.25 -16.08
CA GLU A 9 24.91 -58.90 -15.52
C GLU A 9 24.67 -57.84 -16.62
N LEU A 10 25.29 -58.02 -17.80
CA LEU A 10 25.05 -57.14 -18.95
C LEU A 10 23.58 -57.20 -19.40
N ARG A 11 22.99 -58.40 -19.46
CA ARG A 11 21.57 -58.59 -19.86
C ARG A 11 20.61 -57.95 -18.86
N HIS A 12 20.89 -58.04 -17.56
CA HIS A 12 20.10 -57.38 -16.53
C HIS A 12 20.20 -55.85 -16.64
N SER A 13 21.41 -55.31 -16.79
CA SER A 13 21.66 -53.88 -16.95
C SER A 13 20.95 -53.30 -18.19
N VAL A 14 21.00 -54.00 -19.34
CA VAL A 14 20.28 -53.62 -20.56
C VAL A 14 18.76 -53.61 -20.36
N GLY A 15 18.22 -54.56 -19.60
CA GLY A 15 16.80 -54.60 -19.24
C GLY A 15 16.36 -53.41 -18.39
N VAL A 16 17.16 -53.05 -17.38
CA VAL A 16 16.91 -51.87 -16.53
C VAL A 16 16.98 -50.58 -17.34
N ILE A 17 18.00 -50.42 -18.19
CA ILE A 17 18.14 -49.25 -19.08
C ILE A 17 16.94 -49.15 -20.04
N GLY A 18 16.48 -50.27 -20.59
CA GLY A 18 15.29 -50.32 -21.43
C GLY A 18 14.00 -49.89 -20.69
N GLY A 19 13.84 -50.30 -19.44
CA GLY A 19 12.74 -49.89 -18.57
C GLY A 19 12.76 -48.39 -18.27
N LEU A 20 13.91 -47.86 -17.89
CA LEU A 20 14.10 -46.43 -17.64
C LEU A 20 13.84 -45.59 -18.89
N LYS A 21 14.26 -46.05 -20.07
CA LYS A 21 14.00 -45.37 -21.34
C LYS A 21 12.49 -45.28 -21.63
N LYS A 22 11.73 -46.35 -21.41
CA LYS A 22 10.27 -46.34 -21.58
C LYS A 22 9.58 -45.41 -20.59
N GLN A 23 10.04 -45.36 -19.34
CA GLN A 23 9.51 -44.42 -18.35
C GLN A 23 9.79 -42.96 -18.73
N LEU A 24 11.01 -42.67 -19.22
CA LEU A 24 11.36 -41.34 -19.69
C LEU A 24 10.46 -40.90 -20.86
N GLU A 25 10.25 -41.79 -21.84
CA GLU A 25 9.38 -41.53 -22.99
C GLU A 25 7.92 -41.28 -22.57
N ALA A 26 7.40 -42.06 -21.61
CA ALA A 26 6.07 -41.85 -21.06
C ALA A 26 5.95 -40.50 -20.31
N VAL A 27 6.96 -40.12 -19.54
CA VAL A 27 7.00 -38.83 -18.83
C VAL A 27 7.09 -37.66 -19.81
N VAL A 28 7.87 -37.79 -20.89
CA VAL A 28 7.97 -36.77 -21.95
C VAL A 28 6.61 -36.57 -22.64
N ALA A 29 5.92 -37.66 -23.01
CA ALA A 29 4.59 -37.57 -23.63
C ALA A 29 3.54 -36.94 -22.68
N ALA A 30 3.61 -37.26 -21.38
CA ALA A 30 2.75 -36.63 -20.37
C ALA A 30 3.03 -35.13 -20.25
N ASN A 31 4.31 -34.72 -20.26
CA ASN A 31 4.70 -33.32 -20.23
C ASN A 31 4.23 -32.55 -21.48
N GLU A 32 4.31 -33.13 -22.67
CA GLU A 32 3.79 -32.52 -23.89
C GLU A 32 2.27 -32.25 -23.79
N THR A 33 1.53 -33.21 -23.23
CA THR A 33 0.09 -33.07 -22.99
C THR A 33 -0.20 -31.94 -21.99
N LEU A 34 0.51 -31.91 -20.87
CA LEU A 34 0.39 -30.87 -19.84
C LEU A 34 0.78 -29.48 -20.36
N MET A 35 1.77 -29.38 -21.25
CA MET A 35 2.14 -28.11 -21.89
C MET A 35 1.01 -27.59 -22.78
N LYS A 36 0.34 -28.48 -23.52
CA LYS A 36 -0.80 -28.13 -24.37
C LYS A 36 -1.98 -27.63 -23.54
N GLU A 37 -2.32 -28.33 -22.46
CA GLU A 37 -3.38 -27.92 -21.53
C GLU A 37 -3.05 -26.57 -20.87
N ASN A 38 -1.80 -26.37 -20.44
CA ASN A 38 -1.35 -25.07 -19.92
C ASN A 38 -1.49 -23.94 -20.94
N GLN A 39 -1.24 -24.21 -22.22
CA GLN A 39 -1.41 -23.23 -23.28
C GLN A 39 -2.89 -22.86 -23.48
N GLU A 40 -3.79 -23.85 -23.44
CA GLU A 40 -5.23 -23.65 -23.54
C GLU A 40 -5.77 -22.86 -22.33
N LEU A 41 -5.35 -23.22 -21.12
CA LEU A 41 -5.70 -22.47 -19.89
C LEU A 41 -5.21 -21.02 -19.96
N LYS A 42 -4.01 -20.76 -20.49
CA LYS A 42 -3.51 -19.39 -20.69
C LYS A 42 -4.39 -18.59 -21.66
N GLN A 43 -4.87 -19.22 -22.74
CA GLN A 43 -5.78 -18.58 -23.69
C GLN A 43 -7.14 -18.26 -23.04
N GLU A 44 -7.69 -19.20 -22.27
CA GLU A 44 -8.98 -19.01 -21.60
C GLU A 44 -8.90 -17.92 -20.51
N VAL A 45 -7.81 -17.89 -19.74
CA VAL A 45 -7.55 -16.78 -18.80
C VAL A 45 -7.46 -15.44 -19.53
N GLY A 46 -6.83 -15.39 -20.70
CA GLY A 46 -6.80 -14.20 -21.55
C GLY A 46 -8.20 -13.75 -21.98
N ARG A 47 -9.03 -14.70 -22.41
CA ARG A 47 -10.43 -14.46 -22.82
C ARG A 47 -11.28 -13.93 -21.67
N LEU A 48 -11.19 -14.56 -20.49
CA LEU A 48 -11.92 -14.15 -19.29
C LEU A 48 -11.49 -12.76 -18.80
N ARG A 49 -10.18 -12.46 -18.82
CA ARG A 49 -9.66 -11.12 -18.51
C ARG A 49 -10.22 -10.05 -19.46
N ALA A 50 -10.27 -10.34 -20.76
CA ALA A 50 -10.85 -9.42 -21.75
C ALA A 50 -12.36 -9.21 -21.50
N GLN A 51 -13.09 -10.27 -21.16
CA GLN A 51 -14.53 -10.19 -20.84
C GLN A 51 -14.81 -9.35 -19.60
N ILE A 52 -14.05 -9.54 -18.52
CA ILE A 52 -14.15 -8.72 -17.30
C ILE A 52 -13.84 -7.25 -17.60
N SER A 53 -12.78 -6.98 -18.35
CA SER A 53 -12.42 -5.61 -18.76
C SER A 53 -13.55 -4.95 -19.57
N ALA A 54 -14.15 -5.66 -20.52
CA ALA A 54 -15.25 -5.14 -21.33
C ALA A 54 -16.53 -4.90 -20.50
N ALA A 55 -16.83 -5.78 -19.54
CA ALA A 55 -17.96 -5.60 -18.62
C ALA A 55 -17.75 -4.37 -17.72
N GLN A 56 -16.53 -4.16 -17.23
CA GLN A 56 -16.20 -3.01 -16.39
C GLN A 56 -16.30 -1.69 -17.17
N ILE A 57 -15.82 -1.65 -18.41
CA ILE A 57 -15.97 -0.48 -19.29
C ILE A 57 -17.45 -0.19 -19.56
N SER A 58 -18.26 -1.22 -19.80
CA SER A 58 -19.70 -1.07 -20.04
C SER A 58 -20.44 -0.57 -18.80
N SER A 59 -20.10 -1.09 -17.62
CA SER A 59 -20.65 -0.64 -16.33
C SER A 59 -20.31 0.82 -16.04
N LEU A 60 -19.06 1.23 -16.25
CA LEU A 60 -18.62 2.63 -16.08
C LEU A 60 -19.36 3.57 -17.05
N LYS A 61 -19.54 3.16 -18.31
CA LYS A 61 -20.32 3.92 -19.29
C LYS A 61 -21.79 4.04 -18.90
N ALA A 62 -22.41 2.97 -18.39
CA ALA A 62 -23.79 3.00 -17.92
C ALA A 62 -23.96 4.00 -16.76
N HIS A 63 -23.06 3.97 -15.79
CA HIS A 63 -23.10 4.88 -14.64
C HIS A 63 -22.84 6.35 -15.03
N ASP A 64 -21.96 6.61 -15.99
CA ASP A 64 -21.76 7.97 -16.53
C ASP A 64 -23.01 8.47 -17.28
N ASN A 65 -23.68 7.58 -18.02
CA ASN A 65 -24.90 7.91 -18.74
C ASN A 65 -26.09 8.16 -17.78
N GLU A 66 -26.20 7.40 -16.70
CA GLU A 66 -27.18 7.64 -15.64
C GLU A 66 -26.96 8.99 -14.94
N ARG A 67 -25.71 9.31 -14.60
CA ARG A 67 -25.36 10.61 -14.01
C ARG A 67 -25.71 11.76 -14.94
N LYS A 68 -25.40 11.64 -16.23
CA LYS A 68 -25.81 12.61 -17.25
C LYS A 68 -27.32 12.73 -17.33
N SER A 69 -28.05 11.61 -17.38
CA SER A 69 -29.52 11.60 -17.42
C SER A 69 -30.14 12.25 -16.18
N LEU A 70 -29.60 12.01 -14.99
CA LEU A 70 -30.05 12.63 -13.75
C LEU A 70 -29.79 14.14 -13.73
N LEU A 71 -28.65 14.59 -14.24
CA LEU A 71 -28.33 16.01 -14.39
C LEU A 71 -29.28 16.70 -15.39
N TRP A 72 -29.53 16.08 -16.54
CA TRP A 72 -30.49 16.56 -17.52
C TRP A 72 -31.91 16.63 -16.94
N LYS A 73 -32.37 15.58 -16.24
CA LYS A 73 -33.67 15.59 -15.54
C LYS A 73 -33.75 16.68 -14.49
N LYS A 74 -32.67 16.96 -13.76
CA LYS A 74 -32.62 18.01 -12.73
C LYS A 74 -32.60 19.43 -13.32
N LEU A 75 -31.99 19.61 -14.49
CA LEU A 75 -32.01 20.88 -15.21
C LEU A 75 -33.39 21.22 -15.81
N HIS A 76 -34.21 20.20 -16.10
CA HIS A 76 -35.53 20.37 -16.68
C HIS A 76 -36.70 20.15 -15.70
N SER A 77 -36.44 19.70 -14.46
CA SER A 77 -37.46 19.56 -13.41
C SER A 77 -37.40 20.73 -12.44
N ASN A 78 -38.09 21.83 -12.77
CA ASN A 78 -38.40 22.91 -11.83
C ASN A 78 -39.81 22.67 -11.26
N PRO A 79 -40.04 22.69 -9.93
CA PRO A 79 -41.37 22.49 -9.37
C PRO A 79 -42.04 23.86 -9.18
N ASP A 80 -42.61 24.40 -10.24
CA ASP A 80 -43.67 25.41 -10.19
C ASP A 80 -44.31 25.47 -11.58
N ASP A 81 -45.33 24.65 -11.82
CA ASP A 81 -46.63 25.18 -12.27
C ASP A 81 -47.72 24.11 -12.23
N ARG A 82 -48.75 24.35 -11.41
CA ARG A 82 -50.07 23.74 -11.53
C ARG A 82 -51.03 24.88 -11.88
N ASN A 83 -51.27 25.18 -13.16
CA ASN A 83 -52.62 25.40 -13.68
C ASN A 83 -52.67 25.60 -15.20
N THR A 84 -53.63 24.90 -15.83
CA THR A 84 -54.54 25.35 -16.90
C THR A 84 -54.03 26.21 -18.07
N GLY A 85 -54.21 25.70 -19.30
CA GLY A 85 -54.77 26.50 -20.40
C GLY A 85 -54.04 26.48 -21.74
N SER A 86 -54.56 25.65 -22.66
CA SER A 86 -54.77 25.88 -24.11
C SER A 86 -53.76 26.64 -25.01
N SER A 87 -53.48 25.97 -26.14
CA SER A 87 -53.27 26.50 -27.50
C SER A 87 -51.84 26.76 -27.98
N GLY A 88 -51.54 26.26 -29.19
CA GLY A 88 -50.65 26.94 -30.13
C GLY A 88 -49.47 26.14 -30.69
N PHE A 89 -49.70 25.54 -31.85
CA PHE A 89 -48.73 25.03 -32.84
C PHE A 89 -47.68 26.09 -33.27
N VAL A 90 -46.39 25.74 -33.33
CA VAL A 90 -45.53 25.89 -34.54
C VAL A 90 -44.19 25.17 -34.42
N ASP A 91 -43.86 24.50 -35.53
CA ASP A 91 -42.60 23.88 -35.94
C ASP A 91 -41.55 24.94 -36.32
N SER A 92 -40.28 24.75 -35.95
CA SER A 92 -39.08 25.19 -36.71
C SER A 92 -37.78 24.99 -35.93
N GLU A 93 -36.93 24.14 -36.51
CA GLU A 93 -35.51 24.35 -36.79
C GLU A 93 -34.72 25.30 -35.87
N ASN A 94 -33.75 24.77 -35.14
CA ASN A 94 -32.70 25.59 -34.54
C ASN A 94 -31.31 25.05 -34.91
N GLY A 95 -30.71 25.76 -35.87
CA GLY A 95 -29.31 25.65 -36.24
C GLY A 95 -28.38 26.03 -35.09
N TYR A 96 -27.20 25.41 -35.13
CA TYR A 96 -26.06 25.79 -34.32
C TYR A 96 -25.56 27.19 -34.71
N PRO A 97 -25.11 28.00 -33.74
CA PRO A 97 -23.98 28.87 -33.97
C PRO A 97 -22.84 28.58 -32.98
N LYS A 98 -21.70 28.20 -33.56
CA LYS A 98 -20.33 28.44 -33.05
C LYS A 98 -19.90 29.86 -33.54
N PRO A 99 -18.70 30.40 -33.24
CA PRO A 99 -17.82 30.39 -32.05
C PRO A 99 -17.32 31.83 -31.69
N SER A 100 -16.51 32.00 -30.62
CA SER A 100 -15.16 32.67 -30.66
C SER A 100 -14.69 33.25 -29.30
N PHE A 101 -13.39 33.13 -29.09
CA PHE A 101 -12.49 33.64 -28.04
C PHE A 101 -12.52 35.19 -27.94
N HIS A 102 -12.19 35.88 -26.84
CA HIS A 102 -10.95 35.87 -26.04
C HIS A 102 -11.09 36.73 -24.75
N GLU A 103 -10.19 36.48 -23.77
CA GLU A 103 -9.68 37.41 -22.73
C GLU A 103 -10.57 37.75 -21.52
N LEU A 104 -10.13 37.75 -20.25
CA LEU A 104 -8.79 37.84 -19.64
C LEU A 104 -8.81 37.23 -18.22
N ALA A 105 -7.72 36.56 -17.89
CA ALA A 105 -6.96 36.64 -16.65
C ALA A 105 -7.65 36.53 -15.27
N MET A 106 -7.03 35.66 -14.47
CA MET A 106 -6.76 35.72 -13.03
C MET A 106 -7.36 34.57 -12.22
N ARG A 107 -6.46 34.00 -11.41
CA ARG A 107 -6.64 33.12 -10.23
C ARG A 107 -6.59 31.62 -10.57
N LYS A 108 -5.39 31.04 -10.66
CA LYS A 108 -4.50 30.62 -9.56
C LYS A 108 -5.05 29.40 -8.82
N ASP A 109 -4.26 28.33 -8.91
CA ASP A 109 -4.20 27.14 -8.07
C ASP A 109 -5.16 27.06 -6.88
N ARG A 110 -5.95 25.98 -6.85
CA ARG A 110 -6.29 25.31 -5.60
C ARG A 110 -6.14 23.80 -5.77
N GLN A 111 -4.93 23.36 -5.43
CA GLN A 111 -4.66 22.02 -4.92
C GLN A 111 -5.70 21.65 -3.84
N LEU A 112 -6.13 20.40 -3.88
CA LEU A 112 -6.79 19.73 -2.77
C LEU A 112 -5.79 19.65 -1.61
N GLU A 113 -5.99 20.46 -0.59
CA GLU A 113 -5.16 20.48 0.63
C GLU A 113 -5.62 19.36 1.57
N ALA A 114 -4.74 18.39 1.81
CA ALA A 114 -4.85 17.43 2.90
C ALA A 114 -4.64 18.15 4.25
N PRO A 115 -5.32 17.72 5.34
CA PRO A 115 -5.16 18.36 6.64
C PRO A 115 -3.74 18.16 7.21
N LYS A 116 -3.14 19.25 7.71
CA LYS A 116 -1.82 19.26 8.37
C LYS A 116 -1.76 18.35 9.61
N PRO A 117 -0.62 17.69 9.88
CA PRO A 117 -0.37 17.01 11.14
C PRO A 117 -0.09 18.03 12.29
N PRO A 118 -0.42 17.69 13.55
CA PRO A 118 -0.09 18.53 14.71
C PRO A 118 1.43 18.53 15.02
N PRO A 119 1.97 19.61 15.64
CA PRO A 119 3.39 19.79 15.90
C PRO A 119 3.94 18.87 17.02
N PRO A 120 5.27 18.58 17.01
CA PRO A 120 5.92 17.71 17.99
C PRO A 120 6.10 18.40 19.35
N SER A 121 5.81 17.66 20.43
CA SER A 121 6.12 18.07 21.80
C SER A 121 7.58 17.77 22.12
N SER A 122 8.39 18.82 22.28
CA SER A 122 9.75 18.75 22.80
C SER A 122 9.72 18.73 24.33
N ARG A 123 10.26 17.68 24.95
CA ARG A 123 11.15 17.80 26.13
C ARG A 123 11.79 16.46 26.51
N SER A 124 13.09 16.41 26.29
CA SER A 124 14.08 15.59 26.97
C SER A 124 14.01 15.75 28.50
N HIS A 125 14.25 14.68 29.26
CA HIS A 125 15.30 14.58 30.30
C HIS A 125 15.23 13.18 30.95
N GLN A 126 16.27 12.36 30.74
CA GLN A 126 16.66 11.30 31.66
C GLN A 126 18.02 11.67 32.24
N LYS A 127 18.15 11.57 33.56
CA LYS A 127 19.43 11.46 34.26
C LYS A 127 19.24 10.48 35.41
N GLU A 128 20.06 9.44 35.42
CA GLU A 128 20.27 8.53 36.55
C GLU A 128 20.80 9.29 37.78
N VAL A 129 20.60 8.69 38.97
CA VAL A 129 21.64 8.47 40.01
C VAL A 129 21.00 7.75 41.24
N THR A 130 21.46 6.50 41.44
CA THR A 130 21.83 5.72 42.65
C THR A 130 21.02 5.69 43.97
N GLU A 131 21.00 4.44 44.50
CA GLU A 131 21.19 3.96 45.88
C GLU A 131 20.03 3.82 46.90
N ASN A 132 19.82 2.54 47.26
CA ASN A 132 19.70 1.95 48.60
C ASN A 132 18.42 2.08 49.47
N LYS A 133 17.91 0.88 49.81
CA LYS A 133 17.49 0.38 51.16
C LYS A 133 15.99 0.14 51.41
N ALA A 134 15.64 -1.16 51.37
CA ALA A 134 14.81 -1.96 52.29
C ALA A 134 13.44 -1.49 52.85
N LYS A 135 12.45 -2.39 52.64
CA LYS A 135 11.45 -2.97 53.58
C LYS A 135 10.05 -2.33 53.78
N ILE A 136 9.04 -3.22 53.57
CA ILE A 136 7.68 -3.36 54.16
C ILE A 136 6.48 -2.74 53.39
N PRO A 137 5.35 -3.48 53.22
CA PRO A 137 4.17 -3.05 52.46
C PRO A 137 3.07 -2.47 53.37
N ALA A 138 2.38 -1.39 52.96
CA ALA A 138 1.12 -0.98 53.57
C ALA A 138 0.29 -0.01 52.69
N LEU A 139 -0.99 -0.38 52.53
CA LEU A 139 -2.22 0.39 52.30
C LEU A 139 -2.20 1.71 51.50
N ALA A 140 -3.09 1.76 50.50
CA ALA A 140 -3.47 2.93 49.74
C ALA A 140 -4.12 4.04 50.61
N PRO A 141 -3.75 5.33 50.44
CA PRO A 141 -4.45 6.44 51.08
C PRO A 141 -5.65 6.93 50.24
N ALA A 142 -6.70 7.37 50.93
CA ALA A 142 -7.94 7.93 50.38
C ALA A 142 -7.72 9.29 49.67
N PRO A 143 -8.58 9.67 48.70
CA PRO A 143 -8.43 10.93 47.97
C PRO A 143 -8.82 12.16 48.82
N PRO A 144 -8.16 13.33 48.63
CA PRO A 144 -8.42 14.56 49.36
C PRO A 144 -9.71 15.30 48.91
N PRO A 145 -10.32 16.13 49.77
CA PRO A 145 -11.54 16.89 49.44
C PRO A 145 -11.25 18.13 48.58
N LEU A 146 -12.17 18.45 47.66
CA LEU A 146 -12.12 19.61 46.77
C LEU A 146 -12.60 20.91 47.48
N PRO A 147 -11.98 22.08 47.21
CA PRO A 147 -12.34 23.35 47.83
C PRO A 147 -13.49 24.07 47.12
N THR A 148 -14.37 24.65 47.92
CA THR A 148 -15.53 25.44 47.48
C THR A 148 -15.19 26.94 47.51
N LYS A 149 -15.75 27.66 46.52
CA LYS A 149 -16.04 29.11 46.41
C LYS A 149 -15.06 29.93 45.56
N LEU A 150 -15.56 30.49 44.44
CA LEU A 150 -15.85 31.92 44.26
C LEU A 150 -16.73 32.13 43.01
N LEU A 151 -17.61 33.13 43.07
CA LEU A 151 -18.76 33.38 42.18
C LEU A 151 -18.41 34.17 40.89
N ALA A 152 -19.34 34.03 39.93
CA ALA A 152 -19.78 35.00 38.90
C ALA A 152 -19.07 35.05 37.53
N GLY A 153 -19.75 34.45 36.54
CA GLY A 153 -19.54 34.67 35.11
C GLY A 153 -20.72 34.09 34.32
N SER A 154 -21.55 34.97 33.76
CA SER A 154 -22.83 34.70 33.10
C SER A 154 -22.75 33.76 31.88
N ARG A 155 -23.42 32.60 31.97
CA ARG A 155 -24.32 31.98 30.97
C ARG A 155 -24.71 30.61 31.50
N SER A 156 -25.98 30.46 31.88
CA SER A 156 -26.57 29.23 32.37
C SER A 156 -26.66 28.18 31.26
N VAL A 157 -25.65 27.33 31.10
CA VAL A 157 -25.87 26.03 30.46
C VAL A 157 -26.39 25.11 31.57
N ARG A 158 -27.71 25.01 31.66
CA ARG A 158 -28.39 24.01 32.49
C ARG A 158 -27.92 22.65 31.97
N ARG A 159 -26.94 22.03 32.64
CA ARG A 159 -26.58 20.64 32.36
C ARG A 159 -27.84 19.82 32.65
N VAL A 160 -28.47 19.34 31.59
CA VAL A 160 -29.68 18.53 31.68
C VAL A 160 -29.27 17.28 32.47
N PRO A 161 -29.82 17.07 33.68
CA PRO A 161 -29.45 15.93 34.53
C PRO A 161 -29.55 14.60 33.78
N GLU A 162 -30.50 14.51 32.85
CA GLU A 162 -30.76 13.34 32.00
C GLU A 162 -29.57 12.96 31.11
N VAL A 163 -28.77 13.91 30.60
CA VAL A 163 -27.58 13.56 29.78
C VAL A 163 -26.46 12.98 30.64
N GLY A 164 -26.29 13.52 31.85
CA GLY A 164 -25.36 12.97 32.83
C GLY A 164 -25.83 11.61 33.36
N GLU A 165 -27.13 11.43 33.55
CA GLU A 165 -27.75 10.17 33.97
C GLU A 165 -27.74 9.12 32.88
N LEU A 166 -27.90 9.52 31.61
CA LEU A 166 -27.79 8.66 30.44
C LEU A 166 -26.35 8.18 30.28
N TYR A 167 -25.37 9.08 30.32
CA TYR A 167 -23.96 8.71 30.26
C TYR A 167 -23.57 7.77 31.42
N ARG A 168 -24.02 8.07 32.64
CA ARG A 168 -23.81 7.20 33.81
C ARG A 168 -24.57 5.87 33.73
N SER A 169 -25.72 5.82 33.07
CA SER A 169 -26.48 4.58 32.87
C SER A 169 -25.88 3.70 31.79
N LEU A 170 -25.25 4.30 30.78
CA LEU A 170 -24.54 3.58 29.72
C LEU A 170 -23.22 2.98 30.24
N THR A 171 -22.49 3.74 31.07
CA THR A 171 -21.14 3.35 31.52
C THR A 171 -21.09 2.53 32.82
N ARG A 172 -22.17 2.49 33.62
CA ARG A 172 -22.20 1.71 34.88
C ARG A 172 -22.86 0.33 34.77
N LYS A 173 -23.48 -0.02 33.63
CA LYS A 173 -24.12 -1.33 33.43
C LYS A 173 -23.13 -2.50 33.24
N ASP A 174 -21.82 -2.25 33.26
CA ASP A 174 -20.79 -3.30 33.16
C ASP A 174 -20.32 -3.89 34.50
N ALA A 175 -20.85 -3.45 35.65
CA ALA A 175 -20.31 -3.86 36.97
C ALA A 175 -21.27 -4.61 37.91
N ASN A 176 -22.49 -5.00 37.50
CA ASN A 176 -23.41 -5.71 38.39
C ASN A 176 -24.10 -6.88 37.69
N ILE A 177 -23.41 -8.02 37.62
CA ILE A 177 -23.99 -9.31 37.26
C ILE A 177 -23.93 -10.18 38.52
N GLU A 178 -24.87 -9.99 39.44
CA GLU A 178 -25.31 -11.07 40.31
C GLU A 178 -26.75 -10.83 40.78
N ASN A 179 -27.60 -11.83 40.56
CA ASN A 179 -28.89 -12.05 41.22
C ASN A 179 -30.06 -11.07 40.92
N LYS A 180 -30.86 -11.40 39.90
CA LYS A 180 -32.24 -11.90 40.07
C LYS A 180 -32.96 -12.02 38.73
N SER A 181 -33.47 -13.22 38.49
CA SER A 181 -34.53 -13.53 37.54
C SER A 181 -35.71 -12.54 37.66
N ASN A 182 -36.15 -11.97 36.54
CA ASN A 182 -37.57 -11.84 36.18
C ASN A 182 -37.70 -11.38 34.72
N MET A 183 -38.80 -11.84 34.13
CA MET A 183 -39.04 -12.06 32.72
C MET A 183 -39.49 -10.77 31.99
N THR A 184 -39.21 -10.74 30.68
CA THR A 184 -40.01 -10.09 29.61
C THR A 184 -39.53 -8.72 29.08
N THR A 185 -39.04 -8.79 27.83
CA THR A 185 -38.97 -7.73 26.81
C THR A 185 -37.87 -6.68 26.93
N THR A 186 -36.67 -7.04 26.47
CA THR A 186 -35.95 -6.18 25.51
C THR A 186 -35.05 -7.03 24.61
N PRO A 187 -35.30 -7.13 23.30
CA PRO A 187 -34.36 -7.74 22.35
C PRO A 187 -33.05 -6.94 22.23
N LEU A 188 -33.01 -5.70 22.74
CA LEU A 188 -31.94 -4.74 22.49
C LEU A 188 -30.61 -5.07 23.21
N LEU A 189 -30.65 -5.80 24.33
CA LEU A 189 -29.43 -6.15 25.09
C LEU A 189 -28.71 -7.39 24.55
N ALA A 190 -29.42 -8.29 23.84
CA ALA A 190 -28.81 -9.43 23.16
C ALA A 190 -28.05 -8.98 21.90
N PHE A 191 -28.58 -7.97 21.19
CA PHE A 191 -27.97 -7.45 19.97
C PHE A 191 -26.63 -6.76 20.19
N THR A 192 -26.31 -6.22 21.37
CA THR A 192 -25.04 -5.48 21.56
C THR A 192 -23.88 -6.38 21.98
N ARG A 193 -24.13 -7.44 22.75
CA ARG A 193 -23.07 -8.35 23.25
C ARG A 193 -22.54 -9.30 22.17
N ASN A 194 -23.39 -9.66 21.21
CA ASN A 194 -23.05 -10.54 20.08
C ASN A 194 -22.94 -9.82 18.74
N MET A 195 -23.21 -8.50 18.68
CA MET A 195 -23.18 -7.74 17.42
C MET A 195 -21.86 -7.89 16.67
N ILE A 196 -20.74 -7.77 17.38
CA ILE A 196 -19.39 -7.80 16.80
C ILE A 196 -19.09 -9.20 16.27
N GLY A 197 -19.32 -10.24 17.08
CA GLY A 197 -19.11 -11.62 16.66
C GLY A 197 -20.03 -12.03 15.51
N GLU A 198 -21.29 -11.56 15.49
CA GLU A 198 -22.21 -11.81 14.39
C GLU A 198 -21.82 -11.05 13.11
N ILE A 199 -21.38 -9.80 13.20
CA ILE A 199 -20.89 -9.03 12.05
C ILE A 199 -19.61 -9.67 11.50
N GLU A 200 -18.68 -10.09 12.36
CA GLU A 200 -17.45 -10.78 11.95
C GLU A 200 -17.74 -12.15 11.33
N ASN A 201 -18.69 -12.92 11.89
CA ASN A 201 -19.04 -14.25 11.37
C ASN A 201 -19.91 -14.19 10.10
N ARG A 202 -20.63 -13.08 9.87
CA ARG A 202 -21.35 -12.80 8.62
C ARG A 202 -20.52 -12.03 7.59
N SER A 203 -19.38 -11.48 8.00
CA SER A 203 -18.52 -10.72 7.09
C SER A 203 -17.85 -11.66 6.10
N THR A 204 -18.22 -11.50 4.83
CA THR A 204 -17.58 -12.19 3.71
C THR A 204 -16.07 -11.98 3.72
N TYR A 205 -15.62 -10.76 4.07
CA TYR A 205 -14.19 -10.42 4.15
C TYR A 205 -13.47 -11.21 5.25
N VAL A 206 -14.00 -11.22 6.49
CA VAL A 206 -13.40 -11.98 7.60
C VAL A 206 -13.42 -13.49 7.32
N SER A 207 -14.49 -13.98 6.70
CA SER A 207 -14.59 -15.38 6.29
C SER A 207 -13.59 -15.74 5.19
N ALA A 208 -13.36 -14.85 4.24
CA ALA A 208 -12.37 -15.02 3.18
C ALA A 208 -10.94 -15.05 3.75
N ILE A 209 -10.61 -14.16 4.70
CA ILE A 209 -9.33 -14.22 5.43
C ILE A 209 -9.15 -15.56 6.14
N LYS A 210 -10.15 -16.01 6.89
CA LYS A 210 -10.08 -17.32 7.58
C LYS A 210 -9.91 -18.47 6.59
N SER A 211 -10.59 -18.42 5.45
CA SER A 211 -10.44 -19.41 4.38
C SER A 211 -9.01 -19.40 3.81
N ASP A 212 -8.41 -18.23 3.57
CA ASP A 212 -7.04 -18.13 3.07
C ASP A 212 -6.02 -18.62 4.09
N VAL A 213 -6.19 -18.27 5.36
CA VAL A 213 -5.33 -18.75 6.46
C VAL A 213 -5.31 -20.28 6.53
N GLU A 214 -6.46 -20.93 6.34
CA GLU A 214 -6.55 -22.40 6.38
C GLU A 214 -6.00 -23.04 5.10
N LYS A 215 -6.40 -22.54 3.92
CA LYS A 215 -6.07 -23.18 2.63
C LYS A 215 -4.66 -22.91 2.15
N GLN A 216 -4.09 -21.76 2.50
CA GLN A 216 -2.78 -21.34 2.02
C GLN A 216 -1.69 -21.53 3.07
N LYS A 217 -1.95 -22.29 4.14
CA LYS A 217 -1.02 -22.47 5.25
C LYS A 217 0.34 -23.00 4.80
N GLU A 218 0.35 -24.04 3.97
CA GLU A 218 1.57 -24.66 3.44
C GLU A 218 2.34 -23.68 2.55
N PHE A 219 1.61 -22.94 1.71
CA PHE A 219 2.19 -21.91 0.85
C PHE A 219 2.83 -20.78 1.65
N ILE A 220 2.16 -20.25 2.67
CA ILE A 220 2.74 -19.23 3.55
C ILE A 220 3.94 -19.78 4.32
N ASN A 221 3.90 -21.02 4.81
CA ASN A 221 5.06 -21.65 5.46
C ASN A 221 6.26 -21.81 4.52
N PHE A 222 6.01 -22.07 3.23
CA PHE A 222 7.04 -22.05 2.20
C PHE A 222 7.61 -20.63 2.04
N LEU A 223 6.77 -19.60 1.89
CA LEU A 223 7.23 -18.20 1.81
C LEU A 223 8.01 -17.76 3.05
N ILE A 224 7.59 -18.18 4.25
CA ILE A 224 8.31 -17.93 5.51
C ILE A 224 9.73 -18.48 5.42
N SER A 225 9.85 -19.73 4.97
CA SER A 225 11.15 -20.40 4.84
C SER A 225 12.03 -19.65 3.84
N GLU A 226 11.48 -19.30 2.68
CA GLU A 226 12.18 -18.53 1.64
C GLU A 226 12.67 -17.17 2.14
N VAL A 227 11.82 -16.39 2.81
CA VAL A 227 12.23 -15.07 3.34
C VAL A 227 13.26 -15.22 4.45
N GLN A 228 13.16 -16.26 5.30
CA GLN A 228 14.15 -16.52 6.34
C GLN A 228 15.51 -16.93 5.76
N SER A 229 15.54 -17.82 4.75
CA SER A 229 16.77 -18.27 4.09
C SER A 229 17.33 -17.28 3.07
N ALA A 230 16.55 -16.28 2.66
CA ALA A 230 16.96 -15.30 1.67
C ALA A 230 18.19 -14.50 2.13
N THR A 231 19.30 -14.67 1.42
CA THR A 231 20.56 -13.96 1.63
C THR A 231 21.04 -13.50 0.27
N PHE A 232 21.20 -12.20 0.09
CA PHE A 232 21.58 -11.62 -1.19
C PHE A 232 22.94 -10.96 -1.10
N LYS A 233 23.67 -10.94 -2.23
CA LYS A 233 24.93 -10.20 -2.36
C LYS A 233 24.73 -8.85 -3.04
N ASP A 234 23.79 -8.79 -3.99
CA ASP A 234 23.44 -7.55 -4.68
C ASP A 234 22.00 -7.12 -4.36
N ILE A 235 21.79 -5.81 -4.33
CA ILE A 235 20.48 -5.21 -4.07
C ILE A 235 19.50 -5.44 -5.24
N THR A 236 20.01 -5.64 -6.47
CA THR A 236 19.18 -5.97 -7.63
C THR A 236 18.48 -7.32 -7.45
N ASP A 237 19.14 -8.29 -6.80
CA ASP A 237 18.53 -9.59 -6.48
C ASP A 237 17.42 -9.43 -5.43
N VAL A 238 17.62 -8.56 -4.44
CA VAL A 238 16.58 -8.20 -3.46
C VAL A 238 15.38 -7.58 -4.15
N GLU A 239 15.57 -6.69 -5.13
CA GLU A 239 14.46 -6.13 -5.90
C GLU A 239 13.65 -7.20 -6.64
N GLY A 240 14.35 -8.15 -7.26
CA GLY A 240 13.74 -9.28 -7.95
C GLY A 240 12.96 -10.18 -7.00
N PHE A 241 13.56 -10.50 -5.85
CA PHE A 241 12.94 -11.31 -4.80
C PHE A 241 11.71 -10.63 -4.21
N VAL A 242 11.79 -9.34 -3.86
CA VAL A 242 10.64 -8.58 -3.34
C VAL A 242 9.51 -8.54 -4.37
N LYS A 243 9.83 -8.33 -5.65
CA LYS A 243 8.82 -8.36 -6.72
C LYS A 243 8.13 -9.72 -6.82
N TRP A 244 8.89 -10.81 -6.70
CA TRP A 244 8.33 -12.16 -6.66
C TRP A 244 7.46 -12.35 -5.42
N LEU A 245 7.97 -12.04 -4.23
CA LEU A 245 7.29 -12.18 -2.95
C LEU A 245 5.96 -11.41 -2.92
N ASP A 246 5.96 -10.15 -3.36
CA ASP A 246 4.75 -9.34 -3.46
C ASP A 246 3.77 -9.91 -4.50
N GLY A 247 4.29 -10.54 -5.57
CA GLY A 247 3.48 -11.28 -6.54
C GLY A 247 2.80 -12.50 -5.93
N GLU A 248 3.53 -13.30 -5.15
CA GLU A 248 3.00 -14.46 -4.43
C GLU A 248 1.95 -14.05 -3.38
N LEU A 249 2.24 -13.01 -2.61
CA LEU A 249 1.33 -12.48 -1.59
C LEU A 249 0.10 -11.77 -2.16
N SER A 250 0.16 -11.32 -3.42
CA SER A 250 -1.01 -10.72 -4.10
C SER A 250 -2.17 -11.70 -4.35
N SER A 251 -1.93 -13.00 -4.19
CA SER A 251 -2.97 -14.03 -4.26
C SER A 251 -3.88 -14.06 -3.02
N LEU A 252 -3.45 -13.44 -1.93
CA LEU A 252 -4.20 -13.34 -0.68
C LEU A 252 -5.26 -12.24 -0.76
N VAL A 253 -6.41 -12.47 -0.11
CA VAL A 253 -7.48 -11.46 -0.01
C VAL A 253 -7.00 -10.19 0.69
N ASP A 254 -6.23 -10.36 1.78
CA ASP A 254 -5.56 -9.28 2.48
C ASP A 254 -4.27 -9.81 3.09
N GLU A 255 -3.14 -9.42 2.50
CA GLU A 255 -1.81 -9.85 2.93
C GLU A 255 -1.62 -9.65 4.44
N ARG A 256 -1.86 -8.43 4.95
CA ARG A 256 -1.56 -8.10 6.34
C ARG A 256 -2.48 -8.85 7.30
N ALA A 257 -3.77 -8.96 6.97
CA ALA A 257 -4.72 -9.65 7.83
C ALA A 257 -4.47 -11.16 7.84
N VAL A 258 -4.13 -11.77 6.71
CA VAL A 258 -3.80 -13.20 6.62
C VAL A 258 -2.48 -13.47 7.34
N LEU A 259 -1.40 -12.75 7.02
CA LEU A 259 -0.07 -12.99 7.58
C LEU A 259 -0.02 -12.80 9.11
N LYS A 260 -0.90 -11.97 9.69
CA LYS A 260 -1.02 -11.82 11.15
C LYS A 260 -1.34 -13.14 11.89
N HIS A 261 -1.96 -14.10 11.21
CA HIS A 261 -2.28 -15.41 11.80
C HIS A 261 -1.08 -16.38 11.82
N PHE A 262 0.04 -15.99 11.19
CA PHE A 262 1.26 -16.79 11.10
C PHE A 262 2.37 -16.18 11.98
N PRO A 263 2.56 -16.69 13.22
CA PRO A 263 3.48 -16.07 14.18
C PRO A 263 4.97 -16.14 13.77
N HIS A 264 5.30 -17.03 12.83
CA HIS A 264 6.67 -17.19 12.31
C HIS A 264 6.94 -16.33 11.06
N TRP A 265 5.97 -15.51 10.64
CA TRP A 265 6.16 -14.59 9.52
C TRP A 265 7.32 -13.63 9.83
N PRO A 266 8.40 -13.61 9.02
CA PRO A 266 9.57 -12.78 9.25
C PRO A 266 9.30 -11.31 8.83
N GLU A 267 8.29 -10.69 9.44
CA GLU A 267 7.77 -9.35 9.10
C GLU A 267 8.90 -8.31 9.02
N ARG A 268 9.78 -8.29 10.03
CA ARG A 268 10.92 -7.36 10.08
C ARG A 268 11.86 -7.49 8.88
N LYS A 269 12.09 -8.72 8.40
CA LYS A 269 12.99 -8.99 7.28
C LYS A 269 12.31 -8.65 5.95
N ALA A 270 11.06 -9.08 5.77
CA ALA A 270 10.27 -8.77 4.58
C ALA A 270 10.12 -7.25 4.39
N ASP A 271 9.77 -6.52 5.45
CA ASP A 271 9.59 -5.07 5.39
C ASP A 271 10.92 -4.35 5.16
N ALA A 272 12.02 -4.81 5.76
CA ALA A 272 13.34 -4.24 5.49
C ALA A 272 13.80 -4.48 4.05
N MET A 273 13.51 -5.65 3.47
CA MET A 273 13.79 -5.94 2.06
C MET A 273 12.98 -5.03 1.13
N ARG A 274 11.68 -4.83 1.43
CA ARG A 274 10.82 -3.89 0.69
C ARG A 274 11.31 -2.45 0.79
N GLU A 275 11.68 -2.01 1.98
CA GLU A 275 12.25 -0.68 2.22
C GLU A 275 13.53 -0.49 1.39
N ALA A 276 14.47 -1.43 1.48
CA ALA A 276 15.73 -1.38 0.74
C ALA A 276 15.52 -1.40 -0.78
N ALA A 277 14.69 -2.32 -1.28
CA ALA A 277 14.38 -2.44 -2.70
C ALA A 277 13.70 -1.17 -3.23
N PHE A 278 12.74 -0.62 -2.49
CA PHE A 278 12.08 0.63 -2.87
C PHE A 278 13.05 1.80 -2.93
N SER A 279 13.85 2.01 -1.87
CA SER A 279 14.81 3.11 -1.81
C SER A 279 15.84 3.01 -2.94
N TYR A 280 16.39 1.82 -3.19
CA TYR A 280 17.33 1.63 -4.29
C TYR A 280 16.70 1.88 -5.66
N ARG A 281 15.48 1.36 -5.90
CA ARG A 281 14.74 1.59 -7.15
C ARG A 281 14.45 3.05 -7.39
N ASP A 282 14.05 3.78 -6.36
CA ASP A 282 13.76 5.21 -6.44
C ASP A 282 15.00 6.00 -6.87
N LEU A 283 16.15 5.72 -6.25
CA LEU A 283 17.41 6.32 -6.68
C LEU A 283 17.77 5.93 -8.11
N LYS A 284 17.59 4.66 -8.49
CA LYS A 284 17.89 4.17 -9.84
C LYS A 284 17.02 4.83 -10.91
N ASN A 285 15.74 5.05 -10.62
CA ASN A 285 14.85 5.77 -11.51
C ASN A 285 15.25 7.25 -11.64
N LEU A 286 15.65 7.89 -10.54
CA LEU A 286 16.16 9.26 -10.56
C LEU A 286 17.49 9.38 -11.33
N GLU A 287 18.39 8.41 -11.17
CA GLU A 287 19.63 8.32 -11.95
C GLU A 287 19.34 8.23 -13.44
N ALA A 288 18.40 7.37 -13.83
CA ALA A 288 17.99 7.22 -15.21
C ALA A 288 17.36 8.51 -15.76
N GLU A 289 16.54 9.21 -14.97
CA GLU A 289 15.97 10.50 -15.32
C GLU A 289 17.07 11.53 -15.61
N VAL A 290 18.07 11.64 -14.73
CA VAL A 290 19.22 12.55 -14.88
C VAL A 290 20.10 12.18 -16.07
N THR A 291 20.41 10.90 -16.24
CA THR A 291 21.25 10.42 -17.36
C THR A 291 20.55 10.59 -18.71
N SER A 292 19.21 10.48 -18.72
CA SER A 292 18.40 10.70 -19.93
C SER A 292 18.19 12.19 -20.26
N PHE A 293 18.47 13.10 -19.32
CA PHE A 293 18.29 14.53 -19.50
C PHE A 293 19.19 15.03 -20.63
N LYS A 294 18.58 15.49 -21.71
CA LYS A 294 19.27 16.09 -22.85
C LYS A 294 18.88 17.55 -22.97
N VAL A 295 19.89 18.39 -23.14
CA VAL A 295 19.73 19.81 -23.41
C VAL A 295 18.98 19.98 -24.73
N ASN A 296 17.80 20.60 -24.69
CA ASN A 296 16.90 20.75 -25.84
C ASN A 296 17.10 22.13 -26.48
N PRO A 297 17.64 22.22 -27.70
CA PRO A 297 17.89 23.51 -28.37
C PRO A 297 16.63 24.35 -28.62
N LYS A 298 15.44 23.74 -28.52
CA LYS A 298 14.15 24.41 -28.76
C LYS A 298 13.54 25.03 -27.50
N GLU A 299 14.04 24.69 -26.31
CA GLU A 299 13.54 25.25 -25.06
C GLU A 299 14.27 26.56 -24.72
N SER A 300 13.56 27.47 -24.03
CA SER A 300 14.20 28.70 -23.56
C SER A 300 15.25 28.36 -22.50
N PHE A 301 16.38 29.08 -22.54
CA PHE A 301 17.48 28.92 -21.59
C PHE A 301 17.00 28.86 -20.13
N ASN A 302 16.14 29.79 -19.73
CA ASN A 302 15.59 29.87 -18.38
C ASN A 302 14.69 28.67 -18.00
N SER A 303 13.93 28.12 -18.95
CA SER A 303 13.09 26.93 -18.70
C SER A 303 13.96 25.69 -18.49
N GLU A 304 14.96 25.52 -19.33
CA GLU A 304 15.92 24.43 -19.25
C GLU A 304 16.72 24.46 -17.95
N LEU A 305 17.27 25.63 -17.56
CA LEU A 305 18.00 25.77 -16.30
C LEU A 305 17.12 25.45 -15.09
N LYS A 306 15.84 25.84 -15.10
CA LYS A 306 14.91 25.48 -14.02
C LYS A 306 14.70 23.97 -13.91
N LYS A 307 14.64 23.25 -15.03
CA LYS A 307 14.55 21.78 -15.03
C LYS A 307 15.84 21.15 -14.51
N MET A 308 17.00 21.65 -14.92
CA MET A 308 18.30 21.19 -14.42
C MET A 308 18.43 21.43 -12.91
N GLN A 309 18.03 22.60 -12.43
CA GLN A 309 18.04 22.92 -11.00
C GLN A 309 17.09 22.00 -10.23
N ALA A 310 15.86 21.77 -10.72
CA ALA A 310 14.92 20.87 -10.05
C ALA A 310 15.43 19.42 -9.97
N LEU A 311 16.12 18.93 -11.01
CA LEU A 311 16.78 17.62 -10.99
C LEU A 311 17.94 17.58 -9.99
N GLN A 312 18.74 18.65 -9.93
CA GLN A 312 19.84 18.78 -8.98
C GLN A 312 19.33 18.81 -7.53
N ASP A 313 18.28 19.57 -7.24
CA ASP A 313 17.67 19.65 -5.91
C ASP A 313 17.13 18.29 -5.46
N ARG A 314 16.47 17.54 -6.37
CA ARG A 314 15.97 16.18 -6.10
C ARG A 314 17.12 15.20 -5.84
N LEU A 315 18.19 15.25 -6.64
CA LEU A 315 19.38 14.41 -6.45
C LEU A 315 20.00 14.66 -5.07
N GLU A 316 20.24 15.91 -4.73
CA GLU A 316 20.81 16.31 -3.45
C GLU A 316 19.93 15.86 -2.29
N GLN A 317 18.62 16.09 -2.38
CA GLN A 317 17.67 15.66 -1.36
C GLN A 317 17.66 14.14 -1.17
N SER A 318 17.63 13.37 -2.26
CA SER A 318 17.62 11.91 -2.20
C SER A 318 18.93 11.35 -1.63
N VAL A 319 20.09 11.87 -2.05
CA VAL A 319 21.40 11.47 -1.50
C VAL A 319 21.50 11.81 -0.02
N ASN A 320 21.18 13.05 0.37
CA ASN A 320 21.23 13.50 1.77
C ASN A 320 20.30 12.67 2.66
N ASN A 321 19.10 12.32 2.18
CA ASN A 321 18.16 11.48 2.91
C ASN A 321 18.75 10.10 3.21
N ILE A 322 19.39 9.47 2.22
CA ILE A 322 20.01 8.15 2.40
C ILE A 322 21.21 8.23 3.32
N GLU A 323 22.06 9.24 3.17
CA GLU A 323 23.22 9.45 4.07
C GLU A 323 22.79 9.63 5.52
N ARG A 324 21.71 10.37 5.77
CA ARG A 324 21.18 10.61 7.11
C ARG A 324 20.72 9.32 7.80
N VAL A 325 20.13 8.39 7.05
CA VAL A 325 19.62 7.11 7.60
C VAL A 325 20.61 5.96 7.44
N ARG A 326 21.73 6.17 6.76
CA ARG A 326 22.71 5.16 6.37
C ARG A 326 23.19 4.30 7.53
N GLU A 327 23.53 4.90 8.67
CA GLU A 327 24.06 4.13 9.80
C GLU A 327 22.99 3.26 10.45
N SER A 328 21.80 3.83 10.72
CA SER A 328 20.69 3.09 11.33
C SER A 328 20.12 2.00 10.44
N SER A 329 19.88 2.31 9.15
CA SER A 329 19.35 1.36 8.18
C SER A 329 20.42 0.34 7.77
N GLY A 330 21.67 0.76 7.62
CA GLY A 330 22.79 -0.14 7.33
C GLY A 330 23.01 -1.18 8.42
N LYS A 331 22.90 -0.79 9.71
CA LYS A 331 22.94 -1.76 10.81
C LYS A 331 21.80 -2.78 10.73
N ARG A 332 20.56 -2.31 10.54
CA ARG A 332 19.37 -3.18 10.38
C ARG A 332 19.52 -4.14 9.20
N TYR A 333 20.00 -3.65 8.05
CA TYR A 333 20.18 -4.45 6.85
C TYR A 333 21.27 -5.50 7.04
N ARG A 334 22.39 -5.18 7.69
CA ARG A 334 23.42 -6.17 8.06
C ARG A 334 22.87 -7.28 8.95
N GLU A 335 22.10 -6.93 9.98
CA GLU A 335 21.47 -7.92 10.89
C GLU A 335 20.50 -8.85 10.15
N LEU A 336 19.84 -8.34 9.11
CA LEU A 336 18.85 -9.08 8.31
C LEU A 336 19.44 -9.68 7.03
N GLN A 337 20.77 -9.61 6.84
CA GLN A 337 21.48 -10.09 5.66
C GLN A 337 21.00 -9.48 4.33
N ILE A 338 20.65 -8.20 4.37
CA ILE A 338 20.29 -7.40 3.21
C ILE A 338 21.51 -6.58 2.79
N PRO A 339 21.90 -6.59 1.49
CA PRO A 339 22.95 -5.73 0.96
C PRO A 339 22.70 -4.26 1.29
N TRP A 340 23.71 -3.61 1.86
CA TRP A 340 23.67 -2.20 2.29
C TRP A 340 24.82 -1.40 1.67
N GLU A 341 25.76 -2.09 1.01
CA GLU A 341 26.95 -1.53 0.36
C GLU A 341 26.57 -0.53 -0.74
N TRP A 342 25.40 -0.65 -1.35
CA TRP A 342 24.86 0.32 -2.31
C TRP A 342 24.64 1.72 -1.69
N MET A 343 24.46 1.80 -0.37
CA MET A 343 24.30 3.05 0.38
C MET A 343 25.63 3.76 0.67
N LEU A 344 26.77 3.10 0.41
CA LEU A 344 28.09 3.68 0.61
C LEU A 344 28.46 4.61 -0.54
N ASP A 345 29.40 5.52 -0.27
CA ASP A 345 29.97 6.41 -1.28
C ASP A 345 30.74 5.65 -2.37
N THR A 346 31.16 4.41 -2.09
CA THR A 346 31.76 3.50 -3.08
C THR A 346 30.72 2.72 -3.89
N GLY A 347 29.44 2.79 -3.49
CA GLY A 347 28.32 2.09 -4.11
C GLY A 347 27.47 3.03 -4.99
N PHE A 348 26.16 2.79 -5.01
CA PHE A 348 25.23 3.52 -5.87
C PHE A 348 25.11 4.99 -5.47
N ILE A 349 25.26 5.34 -4.19
CA ILE A 349 25.29 6.74 -3.75
C ILE A 349 26.47 7.51 -4.38
N GLY A 350 27.63 6.87 -4.54
CA GLY A 350 28.74 7.45 -5.29
C GLY A 350 28.38 7.74 -6.76
N GLN A 351 27.69 6.81 -7.41
CA GLN A 351 27.20 7.00 -8.78
C GLN A 351 26.20 8.17 -8.86
N MET A 352 25.28 8.28 -7.90
CA MET A 352 24.34 9.42 -7.83
C MET A 352 25.07 10.76 -7.70
N LYS A 353 26.10 10.84 -6.83
CA LYS A 353 26.94 12.04 -6.69
C LYS A 353 27.69 12.36 -7.98
N PHE A 354 28.21 11.36 -8.69
CA PHE A 354 28.85 11.57 -9.98
C PHE A 354 27.86 12.08 -11.05
N SER A 355 26.65 11.52 -11.11
CA SER A 355 25.58 11.99 -12.01
C SER A 355 25.18 13.44 -11.69
N SER A 356 25.15 13.82 -10.41
CA SER A 356 24.96 15.22 -9.99
C SER A 356 26.07 16.14 -10.50
N LEU A 357 27.34 15.75 -10.35
CA LEU A 357 28.47 16.54 -10.87
C LEU A 357 28.41 16.69 -12.39
N LYS A 358 28.01 15.63 -13.11
CA LYS A 358 27.83 15.67 -14.56
C LYS A 358 26.70 16.62 -14.96
N LEU A 359 25.57 16.60 -14.25
CA LEU A 359 24.46 17.53 -14.47
C LEU A 359 24.89 18.98 -14.23
N ALA A 360 25.64 19.25 -13.15
CA ALA A 360 26.21 20.56 -12.86
C ALA A 360 27.22 21.01 -13.95
N GLN A 361 28.01 20.08 -14.48
CA GLN A 361 28.92 20.37 -15.59
C GLN A 361 28.17 20.81 -16.85
N GLU A 362 27.07 20.13 -17.20
CA GLU A 362 26.23 20.52 -18.33
C GLU A 362 25.53 21.87 -18.09
N TYR A 363 25.10 22.14 -16.85
CA TYR A 363 24.52 23.43 -16.47
C TYR A 363 25.52 24.58 -16.71
N MET A 364 26.76 24.41 -16.27
CA MET A 364 27.81 25.41 -16.46
C MET A 364 28.15 25.60 -17.95
N LYS A 365 28.25 24.50 -18.72
CA LYS A 365 28.48 24.57 -20.17
C LYS A 365 27.37 25.32 -20.90
N ARG A 366 26.10 25.06 -20.55
CA ARG A 366 24.94 25.72 -21.15
C ARG A 366 24.91 27.22 -20.83
N THR A 367 25.23 27.58 -19.60
CA THR A 367 25.36 28.98 -19.14
C THR A 367 26.50 29.70 -19.87
N ALA A 368 27.68 29.08 -19.98
CA ALA A 368 28.81 29.67 -20.71
C ALA A 368 28.50 29.89 -22.20
N LYS A 369 27.81 28.95 -22.86
CA LYS A 369 27.37 29.12 -24.26
C LYS A 369 26.38 30.27 -24.43
N GLU A 370 25.45 30.44 -23.47
CA GLU A 370 24.51 31.55 -23.50
C GLU A 370 25.21 32.89 -23.32
N LEU A 371 26.19 32.97 -22.41
CA LEU A 371 27.00 34.16 -22.18
C LEU A 371 27.92 34.52 -23.35
N GLN A 372 28.28 33.54 -24.20
CA GLN A 372 29.04 33.79 -25.43
C GLN A 372 28.16 34.15 -26.63
N SER A 373 26.86 33.84 -26.56
CA SER A 373 25.90 34.10 -27.64
C SER A 373 25.14 35.43 -27.47
N ASN A 374 25.17 35.99 -26.25
CA ASN A 374 24.75 37.36 -25.93
C ASN A 374 25.97 38.29 -25.93
#